data_AF-A0A534ZZ12-F1
#
_entry.id   AF-A0A534ZZ12-F1
#
_cell.length_a   1.000
_cell.length_b   1.000
_cell.length_c   1.000
_cell.angle_alpha   90.00
_cell.angle_beta   90.00
_cell.angle_gamma   90.00
#
_symmetry.space_group_name_H-M   'P 1'
#
loop_
_entity.id
_entity.type
_entity.pdbx_description
1 polymer ?
#
loop_
_entity_poly.entity_id
_entity_poly.type
_entity_poly.pdbx_seq_one_letter_code
_entity_poly.pdbx_strand_id
1 'polypeptide(L)'
;MNRRRAKTQERVSKQGGHDSMTERICRTRGAASVLFVVLLLVAAATSTRANVDASGPWFVVTDPPALTCHLNFAQNGTDLSVTGSCDPFSSRLDLSGTIDSASGVFRVTGSSNFPTVCGSFTFEATVAPDGSSFSGTYTCANSTGGSLPISGSRCGNGVLDAGEQCDDGNRSDFDCCDAGCRFKSPGAPCDFNECRASTCDGAGVCERVNLPGPCDDANPCTAGDACVEGECVGSRLPDGSACDDGNPCTGGDRCSSGFCFGGEPVTCEACSVCEPFQGCVPRPRYGCGGPDTATLLLSDRQGARKDNVLLRWDGGTPVAPGGRRGPLRPSSVEDFGDPRTDTDYAVCAFEGFDDEGFGEEGFSEPRRLLASAVPAGGTCGGKPCWKAMAHGYRYRDPEATPDGIRSLVLRSGKAKAARIKAAGRGANLNLSSLPVHLPLVVQLQASNGQCWQAVYRNPKVNNPVKFKGTVVSRRDDVDQGDE
;
A
#
# COMPACT_ATOMS: atom_id res chain seq x y z
N MET A 1 -0.93 8.86 -68.59
CA MET A 1 -0.10 10.02 -68.99
C MET A 1 1.31 9.84 -68.46
N ASN A 2 2.26 9.72 -69.39
CA ASN A 2 3.68 10.07 -69.35
C ASN A 2 4.43 10.31 -68.02
N ARG A 3 5.58 9.60 -67.92
CA ARG A 3 6.95 10.11 -67.58
C ARG A 3 7.19 10.47 -66.09
N ARG A 4 8.34 10.17 -65.46
CA ARG A 4 9.77 10.22 -65.85
C ARG A 4 10.57 9.30 -64.90
N ARG A 5 11.51 8.47 -65.42
CA ARG A 5 12.99 8.66 -65.46
C ARG A 5 13.64 8.78 -64.07
N ALA A 6 14.44 7.84 -63.58
CA ALA A 6 15.75 7.33 -64.06
C ALA A 6 16.90 8.36 -63.97
N LYS A 7 17.95 8.01 -63.20
CA LYS A 7 19.41 8.08 -63.48
C LYS A 7 20.16 8.13 -62.13
N THR A 8 21.01 7.16 -61.80
CA THR A 8 22.40 6.91 -62.29
C THR A 8 23.38 8.00 -61.86
N GLN A 9 24.40 7.62 -61.09
CA GLN A 9 25.82 8.00 -61.25
C GLN A 9 26.68 7.10 -60.33
N GLU A 10 27.63 6.33 -60.90
CA GLU A 10 29.07 6.64 -61.06
C GLU A 10 29.81 6.61 -59.71
N ARG A 11 31.01 6.05 -59.50
CA ARG A 11 32.12 5.62 -60.39
C ARG A 11 33.20 4.97 -59.49
N VAL A 12 33.96 4.00 -60.02
CA VAL A 12 35.47 3.92 -60.05
C VAL A 12 36.22 4.05 -58.71
N SER A 13 37.27 3.32 -58.34
CA SER A 13 38.14 2.26 -58.90
C SER A 13 39.27 2.08 -57.85
N LYS A 14 39.89 0.89 -57.79
CA LYS A 14 41.35 0.62 -57.61
C LYS A 14 41.51 -0.83 -57.10
N GLN A 15 42.11 -1.75 -57.86
CA GLN A 15 43.53 -1.96 -58.22
C GLN A 15 44.39 -2.60 -57.11
N GLY A 16 45.13 -3.64 -57.52
CA GLY A 16 46.23 -4.33 -56.81
C GLY A 16 45.88 -5.80 -56.59
N GLY A 17 46.47 -6.80 -57.25
CA GLY A 17 47.88 -6.99 -57.63
C GLY A 17 48.46 -8.07 -56.71
N HIS A 18 48.49 -9.34 -57.16
CA HIS A 18 49.70 -10.11 -57.52
C HIS A 18 50.52 -10.70 -56.35
N ASP A 19 50.48 -12.03 -56.18
CA ASP A 19 51.65 -12.95 -56.14
C ASP A 19 51.13 -14.39 -55.87
N SER A 20 51.28 -15.39 -56.74
CA SER A 20 52.46 -16.08 -57.30
C SER A 20 53.03 -17.19 -56.40
N MET A 21 52.79 -18.44 -56.79
CA MET A 21 53.66 -19.64 -56.76
C MET A 21 52.77 -20.89 -56.79
N THR A 22 52.43 -21.45 -57.95
CA THR A 22 53.23 -22.36 -58.80
C THR A 22 53.65 -23.65 -58.10
N GLU A 23 52.90 -24.74 -58.33
CA GLU A 23 53.52 -26.06 -58.53
C GLU A 23 52.71 -26.94 -59.49
N ARG A 24 53.44 -27.80 -60.21
CA ARG A 24 53.13 -28.30 -61.55
C ARG A 24 52.48 -29.68 -61.54
N ILE A 25 51.44 -29.81 -62.37
CA ILE A 25 51.27 -30.78 -63.47
C ILE A 25 51.64 -32.25 -63.19
N CYS A 26 50.65 -33.15 -63.26
CA CYS A 26 50.67 -34.22 -64.27
C CYS A 26 49.25 -34.70 -64.65
N ARG A 27 49.01 -34.77 -65.97
CA ARG A 27 47.77 -35.16 -66.67
C ARG A 27 47.80 -36.65 -67.03
N THR A 28 46.62 -37.28 -67.09
CA THR A 28 46.18 -38.27 -68.12
C THR A 28 44.66 -38.51 -67.93
N ARG A 29 43.75 -37.89 -68.70
CA ARG A 29 43.15 -38.24 -70.02
C ARG A 29 42.28 -39.53 -70.08
N GLY A 30 40.98 -39.34 -70.41
CA GLY A 30 40.09 -40.30 -71.11
C GLY A 30 38.79 -40.62 -70.33
N ALA A 31 37.72 -39.81 -70.37
CA ALA A 31 36.67 -39.66 -71.41
C ALA A 31 35.66 -40.82 -71.50
N ALA A 32 34.44 -40.62 -70.95
CA ALA A 32 33.18 -41.15 -71.48
C ALA A 32 31.96 -40.33 -70.99
N SER A 33 31.33 -39.63 -71.94
CA SER A 33 29.98 -39.05 -72.02
C SER A 33 28.86 -39.99 -71.52
N VAL A 34 27.64 -39.65 -71.07
CA VAL A 34 26.77 -38.45 -70.93
C VAL A 34 25.51 -38.96 -70.20
N LEU A 35 24.96 -38.26 -69.19
CA LEU A 35 23.51 -38.04 -69.04
C LEU A 35 23.19 -37.05 -67.90
N PHE A 36 22.27 -36.13 -68.20
CA PHE A 36 21.76 -35.03 -67.38
C PHE A 36 21.28 -35.44 -65.98
N VAL A 37 21.71 -34.71 -64.93
CA VAL A 37 20.94 -34.56 -63.69
C VAL A 37 20.86 -33.08 -63.36
N VAL A 38 19.62 -32.61 -63.26
CA VAL A 38 19.21 -31.26 -62.89
C VAL A 38 19.80 -30.92 -61.51
N LEU A 39 20.72 -29.95 -61.46
CA LEU A 39 21.18 -29.39 -60.20
C LEU A 39 20.11 -28.41 -59.69
N LEU A 40 19.16 -28.92 -58.91
CA LEU A 40 18.32 -28.11 -58.03
C LEU A 40 19.25 -27.40 -57.04
N LEU A 41 19.54 -26.12 -57.30
CA LEU A 41 20.07 -25.19 -56.30
C LEU A 41 18.99 -25.02 -55.22
N VAL A 42 18.97 -25.92 -54.25
CA VAL A 42 18.39 -25.61 -52.95
C VAL A 42 19.34 -24.61 -52.32
N ALA A 43 18.96 -23.33 -52.35
CA ALA A 43 19.56 -22.34 -51.46
C ALA A 43 19.21 -22.77 -50.03
N ALA A 44 20.12 -23.49 -49.38
CA ALA A 44 20.06 -23.71 -47.95
C ALA A 44 20.30 -22.36 -47.28
N ALA A 45 19.22 -21.62 -47.04
CA ALA A 45 19.23 -20.52 -46.08
C ALA A 45 19.36 -21.15 -44.68
N THR A 46 20.58 -21.50 -44.30
CA THR A 46 20.91 -21.85 -42.92
C THR A 46 21.10 -20.55 -42.16
N SER A 47 19.98 -19.98 -41.69
CA SER A 47 19.98 -19.20 -40.45
C SER A 47 19.40 -20.09 -39.37
N THR A 48 20.19 -21.03 -38.88
CA THR A 48 19.91 -21.65 -37.57
C THR A 48 20.25 -20.60 -36.51
N ARG A 49 19.35 -19.63 -36.28
CA ARG A 49 19.28 -19.06 -34.93
C ARG A 49 18.92 -20.22 -34.02
N ALA A 50 19.68 -20.43 -32.95
CA ALA A 50 19.23 -21.30 -31.88
C ALA A 50 17.88 -20.76 -31.39
N ASN A 51 16.89 -21.64 -31.26
CA ASN A 51 15.62 -21.27 -30.67
C ASN A 51 15.85 -20.94 -29.19
N VAL A 52 15.19 -19.88 -28.71
CA VAL A 52 15.16 -19.50 -27.31
C VAL A 52 14.40 -20.56 -26.52
N ASP A 53 15.07 -21.15 -25.53
CA ASP A 53 14.49 -22.10 -24.59
C ASP A 53 14.27 -21.41 -23.24
N ALA A 54 13.00 -21.27 -22.87
CA ALA A 54 12.58 -20.68 -21.62
C ALA A 54 12.37 -21.74 -20.51
N SER A 55 12.56 -23.02 -20.80
CA SER A 55 12.25 -24.12 -19.87
C SER A 55 13.05 -24.03 -18.59
N GLY A 56 12.48 -24.54 -17.49
CA GLY A 56 13.13 -24.67 -16.20
C GLY A 56 12.75 -23.57 -15.20
N PRO A 57 13.44 -23.55 -14.05
CA PRO A 57 13.14 -22.64 -12.96
C PRO A 57 13.68 -21.23 -13.21
N TRP A 58 12.96 -20.24 -12.67
CA TRP A 58 13.21 -18.82 -12.80
C TRP A 58 12.95 -18.11 -11.46
N PHE A 59 13.84 -17.20 -11.12
CA PHE A 59 13.64 -16.19 -10.10
C PHE A 59 13.10 -14.92 -10.74
N VAL A 60 11.94 -14.44 -10.31
CA VAL A 60 11.24 -13.32 -10.95
C VAL A 60 10.92 -12.24 -9.93
N VAL A 61 11.24 -10.99 -10.26
CA VAL A 61 11.00 -9.81 -9.41
C VAL A 61 10.28 -8.72 -10.18
N THR A 62 9.60 -7.83 -9.44
CA THR A 62 8.98 -6.61 -9.98
C THR A 62 9.86 -5.38 -9.76
N ASP A 63 9.63 -4.33 -10.55
CA ASP A 63 10.21 -3.00 -10.32
C ASP A 63 9.09 -1.94 -10.19
N PRO A 64 8.90 -1.29 -9.03
CA PRO A 64 9.66 -1.46 -7.78
C PRO A 64 9.47 -2.86 -7.15
N PRO A 65 10.40 -3.31 -6.29
CA PRO A 65 10.35 -4.62 -5.67
C PRO A 65 9.13 -4.74 -4.75
N ALA A 66 8.14 -5.51 -5.20
CA ALA A 66 6.87 -5.76 -4.53
C ALA A 66 6.52 -7.25 -4.50
N LEU A 67 6.99 -8.01 -5.48
CA LEU A 67 6.84 -9.46 -5.57
C LEU A 67 8.18 -10.12 -5.87
N THR A 68 8.40 -11.27 -5.23
CA THR A 68 9.47 -12.21 -5.58
C THR A 68 8.83 -13.56 -5.86
N CYS A 69 9.12 -14.16 -7.02
CA CYS A 69 8.50 -15.41 -7.44
C CYS A 69 9.53 -16.45 -7.84
N HIS A 70 9.24 -17.71 -7.46
CA HIS A 70 9.91 -18.89 -7.96
C HIS A 70 8.98 -19.58 -8.95
N LEU A 71 9.28 -19.46 -10.24
CA LEU A 71 8.43 -19.94 -11.31
C LEU A 71 9.14 -21.01 -12.13
N ASN A 72 8.45 -22.11 -12.40
CA ASN A 72 8.89 -23.15 -13.32
C ASN A 72 8.17 -23.02 -14.66
N PHE A 73 8.95 -22.82 -15.71
CA PHE A 73 8.48 -22.71 -17.08
C PHE A 73 8.62 -24.07 -17.76
N ALA A 74 7.56 -24.55 -18.38
CA ALA A 74 7.59 -25.74 -19.23
C ALA A 74 7.17 -25.36 -20.64
N GLN A 75 8.14 -25.36 -21.55
CA GLN A 75 7.98 -25.04 -22.95
C GLN A 75 7.91 -26.31 -23.80
N ASN A 76 6.90 -26.42 -24.66
CA ASN A 76 6.78 -27.49 -25.64
C ASN A 76 6.53 -26.88 -27.03
N GLY A 77 7.60 -26.71 -27.80
CA GLY A 77 7.54 -25.92 -29.05
C GLY A 77 7.21 -24.47 -28.76
N THR A 78 6.02 -24.03 -29.18
CA THR A 78 5.49 -22.67 -28.92
C THR A 78 4.56 -22.60 -27.72
N ASP A 79 4.13 -23.73 -27.16
CA ASP A 79 3.28 -23.74 -25.97
C ASP A 79 4.12 -23.50 -24.73
N LEU A 80 3.64 -22.66 -23.82
CA LEU A 80 4.31 -22.31 -22.57
C LEU A 80 3.34 -22.42 -21.40
N SER A 81 3.73 -23.19 -20.39
CA SER A 81 3.06 -23.25 -19.09
C SER A 81 3.99 -22.76 -18.00
N VAL A 82 3.46 -21.98 -17.06
CA VAL A 82 4.20 -21.37 -15.96
C VAL A 82 3.49 -21.69 -14.67
N THR A 83 4.20 -22.37 -13.78
CA THR A 83 3.69 -22.74 -12.45
C THR A 83 4.65 -22.25 -11.38
N GLY A 84 4.18 -21.94 -10.18
CA GLY A 84 5.07 -21.54 -9.10
C GLY A 84 4.36 -20.79 -8.00
N SER A 85 5.12 -19.99 -7.24
CA SER A 85 4.57 -19.15 -6.19
C SER A 85 5.29 -17.80 -6.11
N CYS A 86 4.59 -16.81 -5.58
CA CYS A 86 5.12 -15.47 -5.33
C CYS A 86 4.90 -15.06 -3.88
N ASP A 87 5.92 -14.52 -3.24
CA ASP A 87 5.85 -13.89 -1.93
C ASP A 87 5.54 -12.40 -2.06
N PRO A 88 4.77 -11.81 -1.11
CA PRO A 88 4.40 -12.34 0.21
C PRO A 88 3.13 -13.22 0.23
N PHE A 89 2.51 -13.48 -0.92
CA PHE A 89 1.22 -14.14 -0.96
C PHE A 89 1.30 -15.68 -0.81
N SER A 90 2.51 -16.26 -0.94
CA SER A 90 2.82 -17.70 -0.91
C SER A 90 1.80 -18.56 -1.67
N SER A 91 1.23 -18.00 -2.75
CA SER A 91 0.09 -18.57 -3.47
C SER A 91 0.54 -19.25 -4.74
N ARG A 92 -0.07 -20.39 -5.09
CA ARG A 92 0.19 -21.07 -6.34
C ARG A 92 -0.31 -20.25 -7.53
N LEU A 93 0.58 -20.05 -8.50
CA LEU A 93 0.33 -19.45 -9.79
C LEU A 93 0.28 -20.55 -10.85
N ASP A 94 -0.70 -20.50 -11.74
CA ASP A 94 -0.84 -21.42 -12.87
C ASP A 94 -1.25 -20.62 -14.11
N LEU A 95 -0.29 -20.39 -15.00
CA LEU A 95 -0.46 -19.61 -16.23
C LEU A 95 -0.17 -20.49 -17.43
N SER A 96 -0.86 -20.21 -18.53
CA SER A 96 -0.62 -20.84 -19.82
C SER A 96 -0.67 -19.83 -20.94
N GLY A 97 0.03 -20.13 -22.03
CA GLY A 97 0.09 -19.28 -23.20
C GLY A 97 1.15 -19.76 -24.18
N THR A 98 1.80 -18.82 -24.86
CA THR A 98 2.70 -19.14 -25.97
C THR A 98 3.99 -18.33 -25.93
N ILE A 99 5.04 -18.89 -26.53
CA ILE A 99 6.32 -18.24 -26.80
C ILE A 99 6.68 -18.36 -28.28
N ASP A 100 7.13 -17.26 -28.87
CA ASP A 100 7.85 -17.29 -30.14
C ASP A 100 9.31 -17.67 -29.89
N SER A 101 9.63 -18.95 -30.14
CA SER A 101 10.97 -19.49 -29.93
C SER A 101 12.07 -18.80 -30.76
N ALA A 102 11.76 -18.04 -31.81
CA ALA A 102 12.76 -17.34 -32.60
C ALA A 102 13.12 -15.95 -32.02
N SER A 103 12.18 -15.31 -31.31
CA SER A 103 12.33 -13.97 -30.74
C SER A 103 12.41 -13.96 -29.21
N GLY A 104 11.99 -15.04 -28.54
CA GLY A 104 11.89 -15.13 -27.08
C GLY A 104 10.67 -14.42 -26.50
N VAL A 105 9.83 -13.78 -27.33
CA VAL A 105 8.63 -13.07 -26.89
C VAL A 105 7.58 -14.08 -26.44
N PHE A 106 7.09 -13.95 -25.21
CA PHE A 106 6.04 -14.80 -24.65
C PHE A 106 4.91 -14.00 -24.04
N ARG A 107 3.75 -14.64 -24.01
CA ARG A 107 2.56 -14.16 -23.31
C ARG A 107 1.89 -15.34 -22.63
N VAL A 108 1.74 -15.25 -21.30
CA VAL A 108 1.04 -16.25 -20.50
C VAL A 108 -0.02 -15.59 -19.62
N THR A 109 -1.14 -16.27 -19.48
CA THR A 109 -2.31 -15.78 -18.73
C THR A 109 -2.89 -16.87 -17.84
N GLY A 110 -3.46 -16.48 -16.71
CA GLY A 110 -4.10 -17.42 -15.80
C GLY A 110 -4.60 -16.75 -14.53
N SER A 111 -5.00 -17.55 -13.56
CA SER A 111 -5.51 -17.08 -12.27
C SER A 111 -4.62 -17.57 -11.13
N SER A 112 -4.62 -16.83 -10.02
CA SER A 112 -4.12 -17.35 -8.74
C SER A 112 -5.30 -17.83 -7.89
N ASN A 113 -5.01 -18.54 -6.80
CA ASN A 113 -6.01 -18.89 -5.78
C ASN A 113 -6.47 -17.68 -4.93
N PHE A 114 -6.17 -16.43 -5.34
CA PHE A 114 -6.47 -15.18 -4.63
C PHE A 114 -7.39 -14.24 -5.45
N PRO A 115 -8.66 -14.61 -5.68
CA PRO A 115 -9.57 -13.85 -6.57
C PRO A 115 -9.89 -12.44 -6.06
N THR A 116 -9.64 -12.15 -4.77
CA THR A 116 -9.95 -10.88 -4.11
C THR A 116 -8.94 -9.78 -4.41
N VAL A 117 -7.68 -10.12 -4.76
CA VAL A 117 -6.62 -9.13 -5.06
C VAL A 117 -6.32 -9.08 -6.54
N CYS A 118 -6.13 -10.25 -7.17
CA CYS A 118 -5.84 -10.38 -8.60
C CYS A 118 -6.64 -11.54 -9.18
N GLY A 119 -7.72 -11.22 -9.89
CA GLY A 119 -8.60 -12.19 -10.55
C GLY A 119 -7.93 -12.89 -11.74
N SER A 120 -7.01 -12.21 -12.43
CA SER A 120 -6.19 -12.81 -13.49
C SER A 120 -4.83 -12.13 -13.60
N PHE A 121 -3.79 -12.91 -13.88
CA PHE A 121 -2.43 -12.46 -14.18
C PHE A 121 -2.16 -12.61 -15.67
N THR A 122 -1.51 -11.61 -16.26
CA THR A 122 -0.96 -11.69 -17.62
C THR A 122 0.49 -11.24 -17.61
N PHE A 123 1.41 -12.09 -18.04
CA PHE A 123 2.81 -11.74 -18.25
C PHE A 123 3.05 -11.57 -19.74
N GLU A 124 3.65 -10.45 -20.12
CA GLU A 124 4.11 -10.15 -21.47
C GLU A 124 5.58 -9.75 -21.39
N ALA A 125 6.47 -10.62 -21.86
CA ALA A 125 7.91 -10.45 -21.68
C ALA A 125 8.70 -11.10 -22.81
N THR A 126 10.00 -10.82 -22.86
CA THR A 126 10.93 -11.38 -23.84
C THR A 126 12.10 -12.04 -23.12
N VAL A 127 12.29 -13.33 -23.37
CA VAL A 127 13.47 -14.08 -22.92
C VAL A 127 14.67 -13.68 -23.77
N ALA A 128 15.79 -13.39 -23.12
CA ALA A 128 17.04 -13.04 -23.77
C ALA A 128 17.55 -14.19 -24.66
N PRO A 129 18.29 -13.90 -25.74
CA PRO A 129 18.77 -14.93 -26.66
C PRO A 129 19.65 -16.02 -26.02
N ASP A 130 20.27 -15.72 -24.88
CA ASP A 130 21.09 -16.67 -24.11
C ASP A 130 20.26 -17.55 -23.15
N GLY A 131 18.94 -17.32 -23.04
CA GLY A 131 18.05 -18.07 -22.17
C GLY A 131 18.25 -17.81 -20.67
N SER A 132 19.04 -16.80 -20.30
CA SER A 132 19.46 -16.55 -18.91
C SER A 132 18.62 -15.52 -18.16
N SER A 133 17.92 -14.66 -18.89
CA SER A 133 17.12 -13.56 -18.34
C SER A 133 15.89 -13.31 -19.18
N PHE A 134 14.90 -12.64 -18.61
CA PHE A 134 13.81 -12.03 -19.36
C PHE A 134 13.41 -10.71 -18.74
N SER A 135 12.80 -9.83 -19.54
CA SER A 135 12.22 -8.58 -19.07
C SER A 135 10.89 -8.33 -19.75
N GLY A 136 9.96 -7.71 -19.04
CA GLY A 136 8.66 -7.35 -19.59
C GLY A 136 7.77 -6.72 -18.56
N THR A 137 6.47 -7.00 -18.66
CA THR A 137 5.47 -6.46 -17.73
C THR A 137 4.51 -7.54 -17.27
N TYR A 138 3.99 -7.38 -16.06
CA TYR A 138 2.81 -8.11 -15.61
C TYR A 138 1.62 -7.17 -15.41
N THR A 139 0.42 -7.69 -15.67
CA THR A 139 -0.84 -7.01 -15.36
C THR A 139 -1.73 -7.90 -14.50
N CYS A 140 -2.46 -7.26 -13.59
CA CYS A 140 -3.39 -7.91 -12.67
C CYS A 140 -4.80 -7.30 -12.82
N ALA A 141 -5.80 -8.13 -13.11
CA ALA A 141 -7.20 -7.71 -13.14
C ALA A 141 -7.82 -7.72 -11.73
N ASN A 142 -8.65 -6.73 -11.39
CA ASN A 142 -9.33 -6.47 -10.10
C ASN A 142 -8.55 -5.70 -9.04
N SER A 143 -7.24 -5.49 -9.20
CA SER A 143 -6.56 -4.43 -8.48
C SER A 143 -6.78 -3.10 -9.24
N THR A 144 -6.82 -1.97 -8.53
CA THR A 144 -6.67 -0.63 -9.14
C THR A 144 -5.26 -0.41 -9.74
N GLY A 145 -4.41 -1.45 -9.76
CA GLY A 145 -2.98 -1.42 -10.07
C GLY A 145 -2.67 -1.70 -11.54
N GLY A 146 -1.94 -0.76 -12.15
CA GLY A 146 -1.49 -0.80 -13.53
C GLY A 146 -0.44 -1.87 -13.83
N SER A 147 -0.02 -1.87 -15.10
CA SER A 147 1.08 -2.71 -15.61
C SER A 147 2.39 -2.34 -14.91
N LEU A 148 3.05 -3.32 -14.30
CA LEU A 148 4.35 -3.13 -13.65
C LEU A 148 5.43 -3.93 -14.38
N PRO A 149 6.67 -3.39 -14.48
CA PRO A 149 7.80 -4.14 -14.99
C PRO A 149 8.09 -5.41 -14.18
N ILE A 150 8.45 -6.47 -14.89
CA ILE A 150 9.01 -7.71 -14.34
C ILE A 150 10.35 -8.02 -14.98
N SER A 151 11.22 -8.63 -14.18
CA SER A 151 12.47 -9.21 -14.66
C SER A 151 12.62 -10.63 -14.10
N GLY A 152 13.00 -11.56 -14.96
CA GLY A 152 13.34 -12.92 -14.58
C GLY A 152 14.81 -13.21 -14.81
N SER A 153 15.39 -14.03 -13.94
CA SER A 153 16.76 -14.51 -14.06
C SER A 153 16.83 -16.00 -13.73
N ARG A 154 17.80 -16.69 -14.33
CA ARG A 154 18.23 -18.02 -13.88
C ARG A 154 18.84 -17.92 -12.49
N CYS A 155 19.69 -16.92 -12.27
CA CYS A 155 20.27 -16.68 -10.97
C CYS A 155 19.23 -16.37 -9.90
N GLY A 156 19.31 -17.09 -8.78
CA GLY A 156 18.43 -17.03 -7.62
C GLY A 156 17.27 -18.02 -7.70
N ASN A 157 17.26 -18.94 -8.67
CA ASN A 157 16.18 -19.90 -8.84
C ASN A 157 16.35 -21.15 -7.95
N GLY A 158 17.45 -21.26 -7.22
CA GLY A 158 17.82 -22.37 -6.33
C GLY A 158 18.47 -23.55 -7.06
N VAL A 159 18.84 -23.40 -8.33
CA VAL A 159 19.44 -24.43 -9.18
C VAL A 159 20.72 -23.89 -9.80
N LEU A 160 21.84 -24.58 -9.57
CA LEU A 160 23.12 -24.18 -10.14
C LEU A 160 23.12 -24.35 -11.67
N ASP A 161 22.95 -23.25 -12.39
CA ASP A 161 22.86 -23.20 -13.84
C ASP A 161 24.24 -23.01 -14.50
N ALA A 162 24.28 -23.23 -15.83
CA ALA A 162 25.52 -23.11 -16.58
C ALA A 162 26.06 -21.68 -16.54
N GLY A 163 27.28 -21.54 -16.03
CA GLY A 163 27.92 -20.24 -15.90
C GLY A 163 27.65 -19.57 -14.55
N GLU A 164 27.03 -20.25 -13.58
CA GLU A 164 26.95 -19.83 -12.17
C GLU A 164 28.04 -20.52 -11.34
N GLN A 165 28.37 -19.93 -10.19
CA GLN A 165 29.25 -20.56 -9.18
C GLN A 165 28.47 -21.03 -7.96
N CYS A 166 27.35 -20.38 -7.67
CA CYS A 166 26.41 -20.68 -6.60
C CYS A 166 25.00 -20.29 -7.06
N ASP A 167 23.97 -20.84 -6.42
CA ASP A 167 22.61 -20.32 -6.46
C ASP A 167 21.93 -20.75 -5.16
N ASP A 168 21.64 -19.80 -4.29
CA ASP A 168 21.05 -20.03 -2.96
C ASP A 168 19.54 -19.71 -2.91
N GLY A 169 18.91 -19.60 -4.09
CA GLY A 169 17.49 -19.33 -4.21
C GLY A 169 17.11 -17.87 -4.03
N ASN A 170 18.06 -16.93 -4.11
CA ASN A 170 17.75 -15.51 -4.14
C ASN A 170 18.82 -14.71 -4.91
N ARG A 171 18.67 -13.38 -4.97
CA ARG A 171 19.64 -12.47 -5.62
C ARG A 171 20.11 -11.38 -4.65
N SER A 172 20.24 -11.72 -3.38
CA SER A 172 20.64 -10.81 -2.31
C SER A 172 22.15 -10.68 -2.29
N ASP A 173 22.66 -9.45 -2.42
CA ASP A 173 24.08 -9.20 -2.21
C ASP A 173 24.49 -9.22 -0.72
N PHE A 174 23.69 -9.79 0.18
CA PHE A 174 23.97 -9.83 1.62
C PHE A 174 24.38 -11.20 2.15
N ASP A 175 24.46 -12.24 1.31
CA ASP A 175 24.97 -13.58 1.67
C ASP A 175 26.27 -13.90 0.89
N CYS A 176 26.67 -15.17 0.77
CA CYS A 176 27.89 -15.56 0.05
C CYS A 176 27.70 -15.85 -1.44
N CYS A 177 26.48 -15.75 -1.95
CA CYS A 177 26.14 -15.86 -3.35
C CYS A 177 25.61 -14.52 -3.86
N ASP A 178 26.41 -13.77 -4.60
CA ASP A 178 25.98 -12.45 -5.04
C ASP A 178 24.80 -12.50 -6.03
N ALA A 179 24.19 -11.34 -6.32
CA ALA A 179 23.06 -11.22 -7.24
C ALA A 179 23.36 -11.62 -8.70
N GLY A 180 24.62 -11.94 -9.01
CA GLY A 180 25.10 -12.50 -10.27
C GLY A 180 25.51 -13.97 -10.17
N CYS A 181 25.16 -14.65 -9.07
CA CYS A 181 25.42 -16.06 -8.81
C CYS A 181 26.91 -16.39 -8.84
N ARG A 182 27.71 -15.48 -8.26
CA ARG A 182 29.14 -15.64 -8.00
C ARG A 182 29.40 -15.79 -6.52
N PHE A 183 30.43 -16.58 -6.20
CA PHE A 183 30.95 -16.58 -4.84
C PHE A 183 31.53 -15.21 -4.52
N LYS A 184 31.15 -14.65 -3.39
CA LYS A 184 31.86 -13.51 -2.84
C LYS A 184 33.27 -13.89 -2.42
N SER A 185 34.17 -12.90 -2.42
CA SER A 185 35.56 -13.11 -1.99
C SER A 185 35.64 -13.56 -0.53
N PRO A 186 36.67 -14.35 -0.15
CA PRO A 186 36.93 -14.69 1.24
C PRO A 186 37.00 -13.43 2.12
N GLY A 187 36.37 -13.44 3.29
CA GLY A 187 36.31 -12.28 4.17
C GLY A 187 35.18 -11.29 3.84
N ALA A 188 34.50 -11.44 2.71
CA ALA A 188 33.33 -10.62 2.39
C ALA A 188 32.20 -10.93 3.37
N PRO A 189 31.42 -9.94 3.80
CA PRO A 189 30.36 -10.17 4.74
C PRO A 189 29.14 -10.87 4.11
N CYS A 190 28.51 -11.73 4.90
CA CYS A 190 27.38 -12.57 4.48
C CYS A 190 26.28 -12.73 5.53
N ASP A 191 26.47 -12.18 6.72
CA ASP A 191 25.47 -12.00 7.76
C ASP A 191 26.06 -11.01 8.76
N PHE A 192 25.23 -10.13 9.28
CA PHE A 192 25.64 -9.11 10.22
C PHE A 192 24.65 -9.02 11.37
N ASN A 193 25.10 -9.46 12.53
CA ASN A 193 24.60 -8.95 13.79
C ASN A 193 25.80 -8.45 14.60
N GLU A 194 25.56 -7.60 15.60
CA GLU A 194 26.62 -6.99 16.40
C GLU A 194 27.53 -8.01 17.11
N CYS A 195 27.05 -9.25 17.31
CA CYS A 195 27.72 -10.34 18.00
C CYS A 195 28.32 -11.42 17.09
N ARG A 196 28.17 -11.31 15.78
CA ARG A 196 28.70 -12.25 14.79
C ARG A 196 29.30 -11.48 13.62
N ALA A 197 30.60 -11.64 13.44
CA ALA A 197 31.19 -11.41 12.13
C ALA A 197 30.98 -12.70 11.34
N SER A 198 30.19 -12.62 10.28
CA SER A 198 30.09 -13.74 9.35
C SER A 198 30.73 -13.36 8.04
N THR A 199 31.73 -14.13 7.64
CA THR A 199 32.49 -13.89 6.42
C THR A 199 32.44 -15.09 5.51
N CYS A 200 32.40 -14.83 4.20
CA CYS A 200 32.48 -15.88 3.21
C CYS A 200 33.85 -16.54 3.22
N ASP A 201 33.86 -17.85 2.98
CA ASP A 201 35.07 -18.64 2.75
C ASP A 201 35.57 -18.58 1.29
N GLY A 202 34.79 -17.97 0.39
CA GLY A 202 35.05 -17.94 -1.05
C GLY A 202 34.46 -19.11 -1.84
N ALA A 203 33.75 -20.02 -1.17
CA ALA A 203 33.09 -21.19 -1.75
C ALA A 203 31.58 -21.23 -1.44
N GLY A 204 31.01 -20.09 -1.04
CA GLY A 204 29.57 -19.95 -0.78
C GLY A 204 29.18 -20.28 0.67
N VAL A 205 30.13 -20.59 1.55
CA VAL A 205 29.85 -20.84 2.96
C VAL A 205 30.05 -19.56 3.75
N CYS A 206 29.01 -19.17 4.48
CA CYS A 206 29.07 -18.07 5.42
C CYS A 206 29.61 -18.57 6.77
N GLU A 207 30.91 -18.42 7.00
CA GLU A 207 31.55 -18.81 8.25
C GLU A 207 31.21 -17.83 9.35
N ARG A 208 30.60 -18.32 10.43
CA ARG A 208 30.17 -17.50 11.57
C ARG A 208 31.25 -17.47 12.64
N VAL A 209 31.71 -16.28 13.00
CA VAL A 209 32.62 -16.04 14.12
C VAL A 209 31.89 -15.28 15.21
N ASN A 210 31.74 -15.89 16.38
CA ASN A 210 31.19 -15.23 17.55
C ASN A 210 32.17 -14.16 18.05
N LEU A 211 31.70 -12.91 18.08
CA LEU A 211 32.44 -11.78 18.60
C LEU A 211 32.12 -11.59 20.08
N PRO A 212 33.11 -11.36 20.96
CA PRO A 212 32.87 -10.83 22.29
C PRO A 212 32.72 -9.32 22.23
N GLY A 213 31.92 -8.74 23.11
CA GLY A 213 31.80 -7.29 23.20
C GLY A 213 30.48 -6.84 23.82
N PRO A 214 30.34 -5.53 24.10
CA PRO A 214 29.04 -4.93 24.32
C PRO A 214 28.21 -5.03 23.03
N CYS A 215 26.91 -5.10 23.19
CA CYS A 215 25.96 -4.98 22.10
C CYS A 215 24.68 -4.29 22.60
N ASP A 216 23.65 -4.20 21.76
CA ASP A 216 22.30 -3.77 22.16
C ASP A 216 21.27 -4.77 21.60
N ASP A 217 20.50 -5.44 22.48
CA ASP A 217 19.47 -6.39 22.06
C ASP A 217 18.14 -5.70 21.69
N ALA A 218 18.16 -4.36 21.67
CA ALA A 218 17.04 -3.46 21.41
C ALA A 218 15.83 -3.69 22.33
N ASN A 219 16.00 -4.42 23.43
CA ASN A 219 14.97 -4.61 24.42
C ASN A 219 15.16 -3.59 25.55
N PRO A 220 14.26 -2.61 25.71
CA PRO A 220 14.39 -1.59 26.75
C PRO A 220 14.23 -2.13 28.18
N CYS A 221 13.88 -3.42 28.33
CA CYS A 221 13.76 -4.12 29.61
C CYS A 221 14.97 -4.98 29.96
N THR A 222 16.05 -4.84 29.22
CA THR A 222 17.36 -5.42 29.48
C THR A 222 18.41 -4.33 29.63
N ALA A 223 19.53 -4.68 30.27
CA ALA A 223 20.68 -3.80 30.40
C ALA A 223 21.97 -4.61 30.51
N GLY A 224 23.09 -3.95 30.22
CA GLY A 224 24.41 -4.58 30.27
C GLY A 224 24.57 -5.64 29.17
N ASP A 225 23.97 -5.37 28.02
CA ASP A 225 23.90 -6.27 26.89
C ASP A 225 25.30 -6.61 26.38
N ALA A 226 25.52 -7.90 26.21
CA ALA A 226 26.80 -8.45 25.82
C ALA A 226 26.63 -9.64 24.89
N CYS A 227 27.60 -9.81 24.01
CA CYS A 227 27.62 -10.94 23.10
C CYS A 227 27.95 -12.23 23.84
N VAL A 228 27.01 -13.17 23.81
CA VAL A 228 27.16 -14.52 24.37
C VAL A 228 26.78 -15.53 23.30
N GLU A 229 27.75 -16.37 22.90
CA GLU A 229 27.56 -17.38 21.85
C GLU A 229 27.04 -16.82 20.50
N GLY A 230 27.39 -15.57 20.21
CA GLY A 230 27.01 -14.87 18.97
C GLY A 230 25.60 -14.29 18.96
N GLU A 231 24.93 -14.30 20.12
CA GLU A 231 23.67 -13.59 20.33
C GLU A 231 23.91 -12.40 21.25
N CYS A 232 23.21 -11.30 21.00
CA CYS A 232 23.19 -10.19 21.94
C CYS A 232 22.22 -10.53 23.07
N VAL A 233 22.73 -10.61 24.30
CA VAL A 233 21.91 -10.95 25.47
C VAL A 233 22.07 -9.90 26.56
N GLY A 234 20.96 -9.37 27.03
CA GLY A 234 20.92 -8.46 28.17
C GLY A 234 20.46 -9.09 29.48
N SER A 235 20.80 -8.43 30.59
CA SER A 235 20.29 -8.78 31.92
C SER A 235 18.97 -8.09 32.18
N ARG A 236 17.95 -8.84 32.59
CA ARG A 236 16.60 -8.29 32.84
C ARG A 236 16.65 -7.19 33.89
N LEU A 237 16.04 -6.06 33.55
CA LEU A 237 15.73 -5.01 34.51
C LEU A 237 14.64 -5.48 35.49
N PRO A 238 14.58 -4.92 36.71
CA PRO A 238 13.50 -5.21 37.66
C PRO A 238 12.11 -4.91 37.09
N ASP A 239 11.11 -5.71 37.47
CA ASP A 239 9.71 -5.44 37.13
C ASP A 239 9.28 -4.05 37.64
N GLY A 240 8.57 -3.31 36.79
CA GLY A 240 8.16 -1.93 37.04
C GLY A 240 9.19 -0.87 36.60
N SER A 241 10.36 -1.27 36.08
CA SER A 241 11.30 -0.34 35.44
C SER A 241 10.62 0.35 34.26
N ALA A 242 10.89 1.64 34.08
CA ALA A 242 10.36 2.40 32.94
C ALA A 242 10.98 1.87 31.64
N CYS A 243 10.14 1.70 30.63
CA CYS A 243 10.54 1.34 29.27
C CYS A 243 9.62 2.08 28.28
N ASP A 244 9.82 1.85 26.99
CA ASP A 244 8.94 2.30 25.92
C ASP A 244 8.60 1.06 25.09
N ASP A 245 7.32 0.71 24.95
CA ASP A 245 6.89 -0.45 24.17
C ASP A 245 6.81 -0.17 22.67
N GLY A 246 7.23 1.03 22.25
CA GLY A 246 7.18 1.53 20.88
C GLY A 246 5.78 2.00 20.46
N ASN A 247 4.78 1.88 21.33
CA ASN A 247 3.42 2.30 21.06
C ASN A 247 3.16 3.70 21.66
N PRO A 248 3.10 4.77 20.85
CA PRO A 248 2.82 6.13 21.33
C PRO A 248 1.43 6.31 21.96
N CYS A 249 0.58 5.28 21.92
CA CYS A 249 -0.75 5.28 22.54
C CYS A 249 -0.80 4.71 23.94
N THR A 250 0.34 4.30 24.47
CA THR A 250 0.52 3.89 25.85
C THR A 250 1.51 4.82 26.53
N GLY A 251 1.23 5.13 27.78
CA GLY A 251 2.03 6.05 28.57
C GLY A 251 2.45 5.43 29.89
N GLY A 252 3.71 5.64 30.26
CA GLY A 252 4.25 5.09 31.50
C GLY A 252 4.44 3.58 31.45
N ASP A 253 4.95 3.09 30.31
CA ASP A 253 5.18 1.67 30.04
C ASP A 253 6.20 1.09 31.01
N ARG A 254 6.04 -0.22 31.28
CA ARG A 254 6.79 -0.88 32.34
C ARG A 254 7.25 -2.26 31.96
N CYS A 255 8.45 -2.59 32.43
CA CYS A 255 8.99 -3.92 32.32
C CYS A 255 8.22 -4.91 33.19
N SER A 256 7.91 -6.07 32.63
CA SER A 256 7.43 -7.23 33.36
C SER A 256 8.03 -8.49 32.76
N SER A 257 8.74 -9.28 33.56
CA SER A 257 9.39 -10.51 33.12
C SER A 257 10.36 -10.33 31.93
N GLY A 258 11.02 -9.17 31.84
CA GLY A 258 11.96 -8.85 30.76
C GLY A 258 11.34 -8.36 29.45
N PHE A 259 10.03 -8.08 29.43
CA PHE A 259 9.34 -7.48 28.28
C PHE A 259 8.75 -6.13 28.67
N CYS A 260 8.74 -5.19 27.73
CA CYS A 260 8.05 -3.92 27.92
C CYS A 260 6.57 -4.06 27.60
N PHE A 261 5.71 -3.65 28.54
CA PHE A 261 4.27 -3.61 28.34
C PHE A 261 3.76 -2.18 28.40
N GLY A 262 2.89 -1.85 27.46
CA GLY A 262 2.18 -0.58 27.42
C GLY A 262 1.44 -0.27 28.72
N GLY A 263 1.59 0.97 29.18
CA GLY A 263 0.96 1.50 30.37
C GLY A 263 -0.46 2.02 30.13
N GLU A 264 -0.77 3.17 30.71
CA GLU A 264 -2.09 3.79 30.63
C GLU A 264 -2.38 4.29 29.21
N PRO A 265 -3.61 4.10 28.67
CA PRO A 265 -3.96 4.60 27.35
C PRO A 265 -3.84 6.13 27.25
N VAL A 266 -3.14 6.59 26.23
CA VAL A 266 -3.03 8.02 25.92
C VAL A 266 -4.37 8.54 25.44
N THR A 267 -4.89 9.57 26.12
CA THR A 267 -6.12 10.27 25.71
C THR A 267 -5.76 11.41 24.76
N CYS A 268 -6.17 11.28 23.51
CA CYS A 268 -5.93 12.31 22.49
C CYS A 268 -6.84 13.54 22.65
N GLU A 269 -6.42 14.64 22.02
CA GLU A 269 -7.30 15.79 21.81
C GLU A 269 -8.58 15.38 21.06
N ALA A 270 -9.62 16.20 21.20
CA ALA A 270 -10.86 15.97 20.48
C ALA A 270 -10.63 15.99 18.95
N CYS A 271 -11.42 15.21 18.21
CA CYS A 271 -11.24 15.01 16.77
C CYS A 271 -9.94 14.30 16.37
N SER A 272 -9.35 13.54 17.29
CA SER A 272 -8.21 12.65 17.04
C SER A 272 -8.45 11.30 17.72
N VAL A 273 -7.85 10.25 17.17
CA VAL A 273 -7.78 8.93 17.79
C VAL A 273 -6.32 8.55 17.94
N CYS A 274 -6.01 7.70 18.91
CA CYS A 274 -4.67 7.21 19.06
C CYS A 274 -4.46 5.97 18.19
N GLU A 275 -3.54 6.05 17.23
CA GLU A 275 -3.15 4.93 16.37
C GLU A 275 -1.80 4.35 16.83
N PRO A 276 -1.67 3.01 17.01
CA PRO A 276 -0.52 2.38 17.66
C PRO A 276 0.88 2.63 17.10
N PHE A 277 1.01 3.24 15.91
CA PHE A 277 2.29 3.58 15.29
C PHE A 277 2.44 5.06 14.94
N GLN A 278 1.36 5.83 15.05
CA GLN A 278 1.32 7.24 14.65
C GLN A 278 0.98 8.17 15.81
N GLY A 279 0.57 7.62 16.96
CA GLY A 279 0.10 8.40 18.10
C GLY A 279 -1.25 9.05 17.80
N CYS A 280 -1.47 10.24 18.38
CA CYS A 280 -2.71 10.98 18.16
C CYS A 280 -2.77 11.55 16.74
N VAL A 281 -3.60 10.94 15.90
CA VAL A 281 -3.82 11.37 14.52
C VAL A 281 -5.27 11.82 14.29
N PRO A 282 -5.50 12.79 13.39
CA PRO A 282 -6.85 13.22 13.06
C PRO A 282 -7.63 12.13 12.32
N ARG A 283 -8.54 11.44 13.02
CA ARG A 283 -9.45 10.46 12.42
C ARG A 283 -10.85 10.50 13.03
N PRO A 284 -11.88 10.10 12.26
CA PRO A 284 -13.20 9.82 12.81
C PRO A 284 -13.11 8.75 13.91
N ARG A 285 -13.85 8.93 15.00
CA ARG A 285 -14.07 7.85 15.97
C ARG A 285 -14.89 6.74 15.35
N TYR A 286 -14.58 5.49 15.67
CA TYR A 286 -15.34 4.34 15.20
C TYR A 286 -16.65 4.19 15.97
N GLY A 287 -17.64 3.58 15.31
CA GLY A 287 -18.91 3.25 15.94
C GLY A 287 -19.62 4.48 16.52
N CYS A 288 -19.86 5.50 15.69
CA CYS A 288 -20.67 6.69 16.01
C CYS A 288 -22.10 6.60 15.45
N GLY A 289 -23.08 7.15 16.18
CA GLY A 289 -24.51 6.97 15.89
C GLY A 289 -25.02 7.89 14.78
N GLY A 290 -25.83 7.36 13.87
CA GLY A 290 -26.34 8.10 12.71
C GLY A 290 -27.71 8.76 12.92
N PRO A 291 -27.97 9.95 12.35
CA PRO A 291 -29.29 10.56 12.34
C PRO A 291 -30.18 10.03 11.20
N ASP A 292 -31.51 10.16 11.35
CA ASP A 292 -32.45 9.82 10.26
C ASP A 292 -32.27 10.79 9.08
N THR A 293 -32.02 12.06 9.41
CA THR A 293 -31.71 13.10 8.42
C THR A 293 -30.59 13.99 8.91
N ALA A 294 -29.64 14.28 8.02
CA ALA A 294 -28.50 15.13 8.30
C ALA A 294 -28.41 16.26 7.29
N THR A 295 -28.17 17.49 7.74
CA THR A 295 -27.86 18.64 6.88
C THR A 295 -26.58 19.29 7.37
N LEU A 296 -25.67 19.56 6.43
CA LEU A 296 -24.45 20.32 6.68
C LEU A 296 -24.39 21.50 5.71
N LEU A 297 -24.06 22.67 6.26
CA LEU A 297 -23.66 23.84 5.50
C LEU A 297 -22.34 24.34 6.05
N LEU A 298 -21.32 24.36 5.19
CA LEU A 298 -20.06 25.06 5.44
C LEU A 298 -19.99 26.25 4.49
N SER A 299 -19.43 27.35 4.96
CA SER A 299 -19.13 28.51 4.12
C SER A 299 -17.80 29.07 4.56
N ASP A 300 -16.85 29.08 3.64
CA ASP A 300 -15.57 29.79 3.73
C ASP A 300 -15.72 31.04 2.85
N ARG A 301 -15.78 32.22 3.46
CA ARG A 301 -16.08 33.47 2.73
C ARG A 301 -15.01 34.50 3.02
N GLN A 302 -14.47 35.13 1.97
CA GLN A 302 -13.40 36.14 2.04
C GLN A 302 -13.34 36.92 3.37
N GLY A 303 -12.33 36.53 4.17
CA GLY A 303 -12.06 36.98 5.53
C GLY A 303 -12.68 36.06 6.58
N ALA A 304 -11.83 35.41 7.39
CA ALA A 304 -12.20 34.39 8.40
C ALA A 304 -13.38 34.75 9.31
N ARG A 305 -13.66 36.05 9.53
CA ARG A 305 -14.84 36.54 10.27
C ARG A 305 -16.20 36.17 9.64
N LYS A 306 -16.22 35.67 8.41
CA LYS A 306 -17.43 35.32 7.67
C LYS A 306 -17.64 33.82 7.53
N ASP A 307 -16.77 33.00 8.09
CA ASP A 307 -16.90 31.55 8.00
C ASP A 307 -18.08 31.08 8.83
N ASN A 308 -18.77 30.04 8.37
CA ASN A 308 -19.94 29.50 9.07
C ASN A 308 -19.97 27.98 8.96
N VAL A 309 -20.33 27.35 10.07
CA VAL A 309 -20.79 25.96 10.12
C VAL A 309 -22.23 25.95 10.62
N LEU A 310 -23.08 25.21 9.92
CA LEU A 310 -24.41 24.85 10.41
C LEU A 310 -24.62 23.35 10.21
N LEU A 311 -24.65 22.65 11.33
CA LEU A 311 -24.99 21.24 11.45
C LEU A 311 -26.42 21.11 11.93
N ARG A 312 -27.19 20.24 11.30
CA ARG A 312 -28.51 19.85 11.81
C ARG A 312 -28.76 18.38 11.53
N TRP A 313 -28.90 17.63 12.61
CA TRP A 313 -29.20 16.22 12.63
C TRP A 313 -30.53 16.00 13.36
N ASP A 314 -31.46 15.31 12.71
CA ASP A 314 -32.79 15.01 13.23
C ASP A 314 -33.02 13.49 13.19
N GLY A 315 -33.57 12.94 14.26
CA GLY A 315 -33.86 11.51 14.37
C GLY A 315 -32.63 10.62 14.51
N GLY A 316 -32.80 9.32 14.23
CA GLY A 316 -31.77 8.27 14.24
C GLY A 316 -32.41 6.88 14.35
N THR A 317 -31.66 5.80 14.11
CA THR A 317 -32.09 4.39 14.27
C THR A 317 -31.21 3.67 15.31
N PRO A 318 -31.72 2.68 16.09
CA PRO A 318 -30.88 1.86 16.96
C PRO A 318 -30.40 0.61 16.18
N VAL A 319 -29.20 0.12 16.44
CA VAL A 319 -28.76 -1.21 15.99
C VAL A 319 -28.43 -2.04 17.22
N ALA A 320 -28.84 -3.32 17.21
CA ALA A 320 -28.83 -4.24 18.35
C ALA A 320 -27.40 -4.73 18.70
N PRO A 321 -27.18 -5.28 19.91
CA PRO A 321 -25.89 -5.88 20.26
C PRO A 321 -25.74 -7.24 19.57
N GLY A 322 -24.65 -7.45 18.81
CA GLY A 322 -24.30 -8.80 18.33
C GLY A 322 -23.49 -8.94 17.04
N GLY A 323 -23.22 -7.89 16.25
CA GLY A 323 -22.30 -8.05 15.12
C GLY A 323 -22.22 -6.83 14.20
N ARG A 324 -20.98 -6.39 13.94
CA ARG A 324 -20.55 -5.36 12.98
C ARG A 324 -21.23 -3.97 13.13
N ARG A 325 -20.39 -2.96 13.40
CA ARG A 325 -20.64 -1.50 13.50
C ARG A 325 -22.09 -1.01 13.67
N GLY A 326 -22.33 -0.41 14.84
CA GLY A 326 -23.30 0.67 15.02
C GLY A 326 -23.56 0.99 16.51
N PRO A 327 -23.61 2.26 16.93
CA PRO A 327 -24.02 2.61 18.30
C PRO A 327 -25.40 3.30 18.38
N LEU A 328 -25.90 3.25 19.62
CA LEU A 328 -26.67 4.24 20.39
C LEU A 328 -27.37 5.39 19.65
N ARG A 329 -28.71 5.41 19.77
CA ARG A 329 -29.52 6.63 19.67
C ARG A 329 -29.21 7.53 20.88
N PRO A 330 -29.25 8.87 20.75
CA PRO A 330 -29.50 9.75 21.90
C PRO A 330 -30.98 9.62 22.30
N SER A 331 -31.30 8.48 22.90
CA SER A 331 -32.63 8.10 23.37
C SER A 331 -32.96 8.70 24.73
N SER A 332 -31.92 9.02 25.51
CA SER A 332 -32.01 9.57 26.85
C SER A 332 -31.20 10.88 26.94
N VAL A 333 -31.42 11.64 28.02
CA VAL A 333 -30.55 12.79 28.33
C VAL A 333 -29.17 12.33 28.81
N GLU A 334 -29.07 11.15 29.40
CA GLU A 334 -27.84 10.56 29.94
C GLU A 334 -26.82 10.24 28.84
N ASP A 335 -27.30 9.94 27.62
CA ASP A 335 -26.45 9.70 26.45
C ASP A 335 -25.58 10.92 26.11
N PHE A 336 -25.94 12.11 26.59
CA PHE A 336 -25.17 13.35 26.43
C PHE A 336 -24.19 13.63 27.59
N GLY A 337 -24.16 12.82 28.65
CA GLY A 337 -23.48 13.21 29.89
C GLY A 337 -23.99 14.55 30.44
N ASP A 338 -23.23 15.17 31.35
CA ASP A 338 -23.54 16.50 31.86
C ASP A 338 -22.54 17.56 31.36
N PRO A 339 -22.85 18.27 30.26
CA PRO A 339 -21.98 19.31 29.73
C PRO A 339 -21.92 20.56 30.62
N ARG A 340 -22.67 20.62 31.72
CA ARG A 340 -22.52 21.72 32.68
C ARG A 340 -21.29 21.52 33.57
N THR A 341 -20.72 20.32 33.63
CA THR A 341 -19.66 19.97 34.59
C THR A 341 -18.50 19.21 33.97
N ASP A 342 -18.74 18.13 33.22
CA ASP A 342 -17.69 17.15 32.91
C ASP A 342 -17.66 16.66 31.46
N THR A 343 -18.71 16.94 30.68
CA THR A 343 -18.81 16.41 29.32
C THR A 343 -18.51 17.49 28.28
N ASP A 344 -17.26 17.49 27.80
CA ASP A 344 -16.82 18.32 26.68
C ASP A 344 -17.33 17.73 25.37
N TYR A 345 -17.50 18.61 24.38
CA TYR A 345 -17.91 18.24 23.05
C TYR A 345 -16.96 18.81 22.00
N ALA A 346 -16.89 18.17 20.84
CA ALA A 346 -16.24 18.73 19.66
C ALA A 346 -17.00 18.40 18.38
N VAL A 347 -17.12 19.40 17.50
CA VAL A 347 -17.62 19.23 16.14
C VAL A 347 -16.42 18.98 15.23
N CYS A 348 -16.38 17.80 14.62
CA CYS A 348 -15.27 17.33 13.81
C CYS A 348 -15.72 17.10 12.37
N ALA A 349 -14.88 17.44 11.39
CA ALA A 349 -15.11 17.08 9.99
C ALA A 349 -13.81 16.55 9.35
N PHE A 350 -13.93 15.42 8.65
CA PHE A 350 -12.82 14.65 8.11
C PHE A 350 -13.08 14.31 6.64
N GLU A 351 -12.10 14.52 5.79
CA GLU A 351 -12.16 14.24 4.35
C GLU A 351 -11.47 12.91 4.00
N GLY A 352 -11.95 12.24 2.95
CA GLY A 352 -11.23 11.11 2.34
C GLY A 352 -11.33 9.78 3.11
N PHE A 353 -12.39 9.60 3.90
CA PHE A 353 -12.64 8.37 4.66
C PHE A 353 -13.93 7.68 4.24
N ASP A 354 -13.89 6.37 4.05
CA ASP A 354 -15.10 5.58 3.85
C ASP A 354 -16.03 5.53 5.09
N ASP A 355 -17.18 4.84 4.99
CA ASP A 355 -18.11 4.69 6.13
C ASP A 355 -17.47 3.92 7.29
N GLU A 356 -16.36 3.24 7.01
CA GLU A 356 -15.60 2.40 7.90
C GLU A 356 -14.43 3.18 8.56
N GLY A 357 -14.20 4.45 8.20
CA GLY A 357 -13.12 5.27 8.75
C GLY A 357 -11.73 4.85 8.29
N PHE A 358 -11.62 4.05 7.22
CA PHE A 358 -10.36 3.73 6.56
C PHE A 358 -10.12 4.71 5.42
N GLY A 359 -8.89 5.21 5.30
CA GLY A 359 -8.47 6.02 4.16
C GLY A 359 -8.28 5.11 2.94
N GLU A 360 -8.55 5.62 1.74
CA GLU A 360 -8.20 4.89 0.52
C GLU A 360 -6.68 4.68 0.46
N GLU A 361 -6.23 3.43 0.26
CA GLU A 361 -4.80 3.12 0.14
C GLU A 361 -4.19 3.94 -1.00
N GLY A 362 -3.14 4.72 -0.68
CA GLY A 362 -2.45 5.58 -1.65
C GLY A 362 -2.72 7.08 -1.51
N PHE A 363 -3.58 7.53 -0.59
CA PHE A 363 -3.69 8.95 -0.23
C PHE A 363 -2.90 9.30 1.04
N SER A 364 -2.14 10.40 0.95
CA SER A 364 -1.44 11.02 2.08
C SER A 364 -2.43 11.54 3.12
N GLU A 365 -2.21 11.13 4.36
CA GLU A 365 -2.82 11.56 5.62
C GLU A 365 -4.27 12.09 5.60
N PRO A 366 -5.15 11.51 6.43
CA PRO A 366 -6.51 12.01 6.53
C PRO A 366 -6.60 13.48 6.92
N ARG A 367 -7.32 14.27 6.12
CA ARG A 367 -7.40 15.72 6.32
C ARG A 367 -8.57 16.07 7.23
N ARG A 368 -8.23 16.64 8.39
CA ARG A 368 -9.19 17.26 9.32
C ARG A 368 -9.58 18.64 8.79
N LEU A 369 -10.79 18.75 8.28
CA LEU A 369 -11.38 19.99 7.76
C LEU A 369 -11.82 20.93 8.88
N LEU A 370 -12.32 20.38 9.99
CA LEU A 370 -12.83 21.13 11.13
C LEU A 370 -12.56 20.37 12.43
N ALA A 371 -12.10 21.10 13.44
CA ALA A 371 -12.09 20.68 14.84
C ALA A 371 -12.56 21.88 15.66
N SER A 372 -13.72 21.77 16.31
CA SER A 372 -14.23 22.88 17.10
C SER A 372 -14.74 22.41 18.45
N ALA A 373 -14.01 22.75 19.51
CA ALA A 373 -14.36 22.42 20.87
C ALA A 373 -15.56 23.23 21.39
N VAL A 374 -16.33 22.58 22.25
CA VAL A 374 -17.42 23.13 23.04
C VAL A 374 -17.21 22.63 24.48
N PRO A 375 -16.44 23.37 25.29
CA PRO A 375 -16.05 22.92 26.63
C PRO A 375 -17.24 22.77 27.57
N ALA A 376 -17.11 21.88 28.55
CA ALA A 376 -18.05 21.71 29.65
C ALA A 376 -18.02 22.93 30.59
N GLY A 377 -19.17 23.23 31.19
CA GLY A 377 -19.32 24.32 32.15
C GLY A 377 -19.05 25.70 31.54
N GLY A 378 -18.21 26.50 32.19
CA GLY A 378 -17.80 27.82 31.71
C GLY A 378 -18.83 28.94 31.84
N THR A 379 -18.36 30.17 31.59
CA THR A 379 -19.17 31.40 31.57
C THR A 379 -18.99 32.11 30.23
N CYS A 380 -20.08 32.31 29.51
CA CYS A 380 -20.12 32.91 28.18
C CYS A 380 -20.99 34.18 28.22
N GLY A 381 -20.42 35.34 27.94
CA GLY A 381 -21.13 36.63 28.03
C GLY A 381 -21.74 36.88 29.42
N GLY A 382 -21.04 36.48 30.48
CA GLY A 382 -21.45 36.67 31.88
C GLY A 382 -22.54 35.72 32.40
N LYS A 383 -22.85 34.64 31.66
CA LYS A 383 -23.83 33.61 32.07
C LYS A 383 -23.24 32.22 31.89
N PRO A 384 -23.73 31.18 32.61
CA PRO A 384 -23.34 29.81 32.31
C PRO A 384 -23.51 29.50 30.83
N CYS A 385 -22.48 28.98 30.17
CA CYS A 385 -22.52 28.69 28.74
C CYS A 385 -23.60 27.64 28.42
N TRP A 386 -23.80 26.71 29.35
CA TRP A 386 -24.76 25.61 29.25
C TRP A 386 -26.02 25.84 30.09
N LYS A 387 -27.16 25.46 29.52
CA LYS A 387 -28.46 25.40 30.20
C LYS A 387 -29.12 24.05 29.99
N ALA A 388 -29.52 23.41 31.09
CA ALA A 388 -30.35 22.22 31.06
C ALA A 388 -31.77 22.54 30.56
N MET A 389 -32.34 21.60 29.80
CA MET A 389 -33.71 21.60 29.29
C MET A 389 -34.39 20.29 29.72
N ALA A 390 -35.71 20.20 29.58
CA ALA A 390 -36.47 18.98 29.94
C ALA A 390 -35.99 17.71 29.23
N HIS A 391 -35.44 17.84 28.02
CA HIS A 391 -34.99 16.72 27.19
C HIS A 391 -33.59 16.96 26.60
N GLY A 392 -32.67 17.55 27.37
CA GLY A 392 -31.27 17.72 26.97
C GLY A 392 -30.67 19.06 27.35
N TYR A 393 -29.75 19.57 26.54
CA TYR A 393 -28.91 20.72 26.89
C TYR A 393 -28.81 21.74 25.75
N ARG A 394 -28.56 22.99 26.13
CA ARG A 394 -28.28 24.07 25.19
C ARG A 394 -27.02 24.82 25.60
N TYR A 395 -26.06 24.87 24.69
CA TYR A 395 -24.92 25.77 24.73
C TYR A 395 -25.24 27.08 24.00
N ARG A 396 -24.79 28.19 24.58
CA ARG A 396 -24.79 29.49 23.92
C ARG A 396 -23.55 30.28 24.31
N ASP A 397 -22.75 30.57 23.31
CA ASP A 397 -21.62 31.48 23.43
C ASP A 397 -21.70 32.60 22.37
N PRO A 398 -22.01 33.83 22.79
CA PRO A 398 -22.00 34.98 21.90
C PRO A 398 -20.62 35.27 21.28
N GLU A 399 -19.52 34.96 22.00
CA GLU A 399 -18.14 35.31 21.67
C GLU A 399 -17.48 34.32 20.71
N ALA A 400 -18.04 33.10 20.60
CA ALA A 400 -17.56 32.05 19.72
C ALA A 400 -16.14 31.57 20.08
N THR A 401 -15.85 31.46 21.37
CA THR A 401 -14.60 30.95 21.93
C THR A 401 -14.82 29.55 22.53
N PRO A 402 -13.79 28.67 22.52
CA PRO A 402 -12.49 28.86 21.89
C PRO A 402 -12.54 28.76 20.35
N ASP A 403 -13.36 27.87 19.78
CA ASP A 403 -13.21 27.43 18.37
C ASP A 403 -14.41 27.76 17.47
N GLY A 404 -15.08 28.89 17.72
CA GLY A 404 -16.06 29.43 16.80
C GLY A 404 -17.48 28.87 16.91
N ILE A 405 -17.73 27.82 17.72
CA ILE A 405 -19.09 27.34 17.99
C ILE A 405 -19.82 28.31 18.90
N ARG A 406 -20.98 28.81 18.45
CA ARG A 406 -21.80 29.79 19.18
C ARG A 406 -23.04 29.19 19.81
N SER A 407 -23.49 28.05 19.28
CA SER A 407 -24.63 27.34 19.82
C SER A 407 -24.55 25.86 19.50
N LEU A 408 -24.84 25.05 20.51
CA LEU A 408 -25.07 23.62 20.38
C LEU A 408 -26.38 23.30 21.09
N VAL A 409 -27.25 22.54 20.44
CA VAL A 409 -28.50 22.05 21.01
C VAL A 409 -28.46 20.54 20.95
N LEU A 410 -28.52 19.93 22.13
CA LEU A 410 -28.60 18.50 22.35
C LEU A 410 -30.00 18.20 22.85
N ARG A 411 -30.78 17.46 22.07
CA ARG A 411 -32.14 17.09 22.44
C ARG A 411 -32.36 15.61 22.23
N SER A 412 -32.72 14.90 23.30
CA SER A 412 -33.14 13.51 23.25
C SER A 412 -34.61 13.40 22.86
N GLY A 413 -35.01 12.25 22.34
CA GLY A 413 -36.40 11.98 22.03
C GLY A 413 -36.61 10.81 21.07
N LYS A 414 -37.87 10.39 20.94
CA LYS A 414 -38.27 9.32 20.01
C LYS A 414 -38.32 9.85 18.57
N ALA A 415 -37.76 9.10 17.61
CA ALA A 415 -37.81 9.41 16.17
C ALA A 415 -37.43 10.88 15.88
N LYS A 416 -38.24 11.62 15.10
CA LYS A 416 -38.03 13.02 14.69
C LYS A 416 -37.91 14.04 15.85
N ALA A 417 -38.08 13.63 17.11
CA ALA A 417 -37.93 14.49 18.27
C ALA A 417 -36.46 14.65 18.73
N ALA A 418 -35.61 13.65 18.48
CA ALA A 418 -34.18 13.75 18.73
C ALA A 418 -33.54 14.75 17.77
N ARG A 419 -32.66 15.61 18.30
CA ARG A 419 -31.98 16.64 17.51
C ARG A 419 -30.61 16.98 18.08
N ILE A 420 -29.64 17.02 17.17
CA ILE A 420 -28.34 17.67 17.39
C ILE A 420 -28.25 18.83 16.41
N LYS A 421 -28.01 20.04 16.91
CA LYS A 421 -27.81 21.23 16.07
C LYS A 421 -26.64 22.05 16.58
N ALA A 422 -25.61 22.18 15.75
CA ALA A 422 -24.46 23.04 16.02
C ALA A 422 -24.45 24.21 15.03
N ALA A 423 -24.11 25.40 15.51
CA ALA A 423 -23.90 26.57 14.69
C ALA A 423 -22.66 27.32 15.17
N GLY A 424 -21.73 27.56 14.26
CA GLY A 424 -20.50 28.30 14.52
C GLY A 424 -20.27 29.36 13.45
N ARG A 425 -19.52 30.40 13.82
CA ARG A 425 -19.22 31.52 12.94
C ARG A 425 -17.97 32.25 13.38
N GLY A 426 -17.26 32.81 12.40
CA GLY A 426 -16.25 33.83 12.62
C GLY A 426 -14.83 33.26 12.65
N ALA A 427 -13.87 34.12 12.94
CA ALA A 427 -12.45 33.82 12.74
C ALA A 427 -11.89 32.72 13.67
N ASN A 428 -12.61 32.40 14.75
CA ASN A 428 -12.26 31.31 15.65
C ASN A 428 -12.68 29.94 15.10
N LEU A 429 -13.51 29.91 14.05
CA LEU A 429 -13.84 28.67 13.36
C LEU A 429 -12.64 28.28 12.50
N ASN A 430 -11.82 27.34 12.98
CA ASN A 430 -10.67 26.81 12.25
C ASN A 430 -11.12 25.85 11.14
N LEU A 431 -11.82 26.40 10.14
CA LEU A 431 -12.29 25.70 8.96
C LEU A 431 -11.19 25.74 7.90
N SER A 432 -10.69 24.56 7.48
CA SER A 432 -9.76 24.47 6.36
C SER A 432 -10.44 24.81 5.02
N SER A 433 -9.64 25.02 3.98
CA SER A 433 -10.10 25.47 2.66
C SER A 433 -11.12 24.54 2.00
N LEU A 434 -12.15 25.10 1.40
CA LEU A 434 -13.08 24.40 0.49
C LEU A 434 -12.55 24.42 -0.96
N PRO A 435 -13.02 23.54 -1.89
CA PRO A 435 -14.00 22.47 -1.72
C PRO A 435 -13.47 21.28 -0.92
N VAL A 436 -14.37 20.44 -0.41
CA VAL A 436 -14.00 19.25 0.36
C VAL A 436 -13.73 18.05 -0.54
N HIS A 437 -12.79 17.18 -0.16
CA HIS A 437 -12.70 15.84 -0.74
C HIS A 437 -13.80 14.95 -0.14
N LEU A 438 -14.48 14.19 -1.02
CA LEU A 438 -15.58 13.31 -0.64
C LEU A 438 -15.08 11.86 -0.62
N PRO A 439 -15.69 11.00 0.22
CA PRO A 439 -16.71 11.28 1.23
C PRO A 439 -16.24 12.21 2.37
N LEU A 440 -17.16 13.03 2.88
CA LEU A 440 -16.94 13.89 4.05
C LEU A 440 -17.65 13.28 5.26
N VAL A 441 -16.88 12.90 6.28
CA VAL A 441 -17.38 12.39 7.57
C VAL A 441 -17.46 13.53 8.57
N VAL A 442 -18.64 13.78 9.14
CA VAL A 442 -18.81 14.79 10.21
C VAL A 442 -19.26 14.10 11.48
N GLN A 443 -18.60 14.43 12.58
CA GLN A 443 -18.88 13.88 13.90
C GLN A 443 -19.17 14.97 14.94
N LEU A 444 -20.02 14.63 15.90
CA LEU A 444 -20.03 15.25 17.21
C LEU A 444 -19.44 14.23 18.18
N GLN A 445 -18.29 14.54 18.78
CA GLN A 445 -17.60 13.69 19.75
C GLN A 445 -17.80 14.25 21.16
N ALA A 446 -18.10 13.40 22.13
CA ALA A 446 -18.18 13.75 23.54
C ALA A 446 -17.00 13.15 24.33
N SER A 447 -16.53 13.82 25.39
CA SER A 447 -15.40 13.34 26.22
C SER A 447 -15.70 12.03 26.96
N ASN A 448 -16.98 11.71 27.19
CA ASN A 448 -17.43 10.46 27.80
C ASN A 448 -17.41 9.24 26.85
N GLY A 449 -16.81 9.37 25.66
CA GLY A 449 -16.71 8.31 24.65
C GLY A 449 -17.89 8.24 23.66
N GLN A 450 -19.01 8.89 23.93
CA GLN A 450 -20.15 8.92 23.01
C GLN A 450 -19.84 9.74 21.74
N CYS A 451 -20.42 9.36 20.62
CA CYS A 451 -20.31 10.13 19.38
C CYS A 451 -21.47 9.90 18.40
N TRP A 452 -21.69 10.89 17.55
CA TRP A 452 -22.71 10.88 16.49
C TRP A 452 -22.08 11.29 15.17
N GLN A 453 -22.54 10.71 14.06
CA GLN A 453 -21.92 10.86 12.75
C GLN A 453 -22.94 11.03 11.62
N ALA A 454 -22.56 11.77 10.58
CA ALA A 454 -23.16 11.66 9.26
C ALA A 454 -22.08 11.66 8.17
N VAL A 455 -22.27 10.84 7.13
CA VAL A 455 -21.35 10.77 5.98
C VAL A 455 -22.01 11.39 4.76
N TYR A 456 -21.35 12.40 4.18
CA TYR A 456 -21.82 13.13 3.02
C TYR A 456 -21.07 12.68 1.77
N ARG A 457 -21.77 11.97 0.89
CA ARG A 457 -21.21 11.44 -0.38
C ARG A 457 -21.63 12.27 -1.59
N ASN A 458 -22.85 12.79 -1.58
CA ASN A 458 -23.47 13.47 -2.72
C ASN A 458 -23.97 14.86 -2.32
N PRO A 459 -23.06 15.84 -2.10
CA PRO A 459 -23.47 17.17 -1.70
C PRO A 459 -24.20 17.90 -2.83
N LYS A 460 -25.17 18.75 -2.47
CA LYS A 460 -25.87 19.64 -3.40
C LYS A 460 -24.96 20.76 -3.91
N VAL A 461 -23.98 21.17 -3.10
CA VAL A 461 -22.96 22.17 -3.44
C VAL A 461 -21.64 21.75 -2.82
N ASN A 462 -20.57 21.72 -3.61
CA ASN A 462 -19.20 21.60 -3.14
C ASN A 462 -18.30 22.46 -4.05
N ASN A 463 -17.90 23.63 -3.57
CA ASN A 463 -17.08 24.58 -4.32
C ASN A 463 -16.19 25.39 -3.35
N PRO A 464 -15.25 26.22 -3.85
CA PRO A 464 -14.26 26.91 -3.03
C PRO A 464 -14.78 27.84 -1.92
N VAL A 465 -16.08 28.14 -1.87
CA VAL A 465 -16.67 29.05 -0.86
C VAL A 465 -17.82 28.44 -0.08
N LYS A 466 -18.28 27.25 -0.47
CA LYS A 466 -19.50 26.67 0.08
C LYS A 466 -19.57 25.16 -0.09
N PHE A 467 -19.94 24.50 1.00
CA PHE A 467 -20.41 23.12 1.01
C PHE A 467 -21.85 23.06 1.48
N LYS A 468 -22.71 22.27 0.81
CA LYS A 468 -24.07 21.98 1.26
C LYS A 468 -24.40 20.51 1.02
N GLY A 469 -24.47 19.73 2.09
CA GLY A 469 -24.81 18.32 2.07
C GLY A 469 -26.16 18.03 2.73
N THR A 470 -26.86 17.00 2.26
CA THR A 470 -28.03 16.44 2.94
C THR A 470 -27.98 14.92 2.85
N VAL A 471 -28.26 14.23 3.96
CA VAL A 471 -28.36 12.77 4.06
C VAL A 471 -29.75 12.44 4.60
N VAL A 472 -30.34 11.36 4.08
CA VAL A 472 -31.57 10.77 4.59
C VAL A 472 -31.30 9.27 4.67
N SER A 473 -31.37 8.69 5.87
CA SER A 473 -31.24 7.24 6.04
C SER A 473 -32.46 6.58 5.38
N ARG A 474 -32.25 5.79 4.32
CA ARG A 474 -33.33 4.92 3.81
C ARG A 474 -33.52 3.77 4.80
N ARG A 475 -34.78 3.39 5.05
CA ARG A 475 -35.11 2.24 5.92
C ARG A 475 -35.06 0.90 5.17
N ASP A 476 -34.66 0.89 3.91
CA ASP A 476 -34.99 -0.19 2.98
C ASP A 476 -33.79 -1.03 2.47
N ASP A 477 -32.57 -0.82 2.96
CA ASP A 477 -31.39 -1.61 2.55
C ASP A 477 -31.21 -2.91 3.37
N VAL A 478 -32.30 -3.55 3.83
CA VAL A 478 -32.26 -4.85 4.53
C VAL A 478 -32.94 -5.97 3.74
N ASP A 479 -33.49 -5.73 2.54
CA ASP A 479 -34.26 -6.76 1.82
C ASP A 479 -34.02 -6.79 0.30
N GLN A 480 -32.76 -6.78 -0.13
CA GLN A 480 -32.39 -7.20 -1.49
C GLN A 480 -31.18 -8.12 -1.46
N GLY A 481 -31.45 -9.38 -1.16
CA GLY A 481 -30.46 -10.45 -1.19
C GLY A 481 -31.12 -11.80 -0.99
N ASP A 482 -32.09 -12.14 -1.84
CA ASP A 482 -32.48 -13.52 -2.18
C ASP A 482 -33.45 -13.47 -3.36
N GLU A 483 -32.91 -13.49 -4.59
CA GLU A 483 -33.48 -14.18 -5.77
C GLU A 483 -32.34 -14.64 -6.70
#